data_AF-A0AAD3HI32-F1
#
_entry.id   AF-A0AAD3HI32-F1
#
_cell.length_a   1.000
_cell.length_b   1.000
_cell.length_c   1.000
_cell.angle_alpha   90.00
_cell.angle_beta   90.00
_cell.angle_gamma   90.00
#
_symmetry.space_group_name_H-M   'P 1'
#
loop_
_entity.id
_entity.type
_entity.pdbx_description
1 polymer ?
#
loop_
_entity_poly.entity_id
_entity_poly.type
_entity_poly.pdbx_seq_one_letter_code
_entity_poly.pdbx_strand_id
1 'polypeptide(L)'
;LGESSNYELGFTANKVVLEIDGAEADLTIIDLPGIIHDHPKGRHYVEIVERMTKQNLSPEHHIIAMALPAAADAETQAIRLWAREVDPQGDRSIGIITKPDMIGEGAHITHGKLVRLVAGKG
;
A
#
# COMPACT_ATOMS: atom_id res chain seq x y z
N LEU A 1 24.34 19.13 26.50
CA LEU A 1 23.88 17.74 26.33
C LEU A 1 22.70 17.82 25.38
N GLY A 2 22.90 17.46 24.11
CA GLY A 2 21.90 17.64 23.05
C GLY A 2 20.67 16.78 23.32
N GLU A 3 19.49 17.37 23.18
CA GLU A 3 18.22 16.67 23.34
C GLU A 3 18.13 15.48 22.38
N SER A 4 17.71 14.35 22.92
CA SER A 4 17.60 13.04 22.26
C SER A 4 16.60 13.00 21.09
N SER A 5 15.95 14.11 20.77
CA SER A 5 14.88 14.23 19.76
C SER A 5 15.41 14.33 18.32
N ASN A 6 16.70 14.63 18.13
CA ASN A 6 17.27 14.92 16.81
C ASN A 6 17.77 13.69 16.02
N TYR A 7 17.66 12.49 16.60
CA TYR A 7 18.14 11.24 15.98
C TYR A 7 17.01 10.24 15.67
N GLU A 8 15.75 10.61 15.93
CA GLU A 8 14.61 9.73 15.68
C GLU A 8 14.11 9.93 14.24
N LEU A 9 14.48 8.99 13.37
CA LEU A 9 14.02 8.97 11.97
C LEU A 9 12.51 8.67 11.93
N GLY A 10 11.72 9.55 11.32
CA GLY A 10 10.30 9.27 11.06
C GLY A 10 10.08 8.11 10.08
N PHE A 11 10.87 8.07 9.00
CA PHE A 11 10.96 6.93 8.08
C PHE A 11 12.42 6.69 7.68
N THR A 12 12.75 5.45 7.36
CA THR A 12 14.07 5.04 6.84
C THR A 12 13.89 4.03 5.72
N ALA A 13 14.81 4.02 4.76
CA ALA A 13 14.87 3.01 3.70
C ALA A 13 15.57 1.71 4.17
N ASN A 14 16.05 1.67 5.42
CA ASN A 14 16.60 0.45 6.02
C ASN A 14 15.52 -0.62 6.10
N LYS A 15 15.91 -1.88 5.88
CA LYS A 15 15.01 -3.02 5.90
C LYS A 15 15.18 -3.79 7.21
N VAL A 16 14.06 -4.19 7.80
CA VAL A 16 14.02 -5.26 8.78
C VAL A 16 13.64 -6.52 8.02
N VAL A 17 14.50 -7.55 8.08
CA VAL A 17 14.27 -8.82 7.40
C VAL A 17 13.99 -9.87 8.46
N LEU A 18 12.84 -10.54 8.31
CA LEU A 18 12.43 -11.66 9.14
C LEU A 18 12.45 -12.92 8.27
N GLU A 19 13.32 -13.85 8.62
CA GLU A 19 13.38 -15.18 8.00
C GLU A 19 12.55 -16.14 8.87
N ILE A 20 11.57 -16.80 8.26
CA ILE A 20 10.66 -17.73 8.93
C ILE A 20 10.75 -19.08 8.22
N ASP A 21 11.24 -20.10 8.93
CA ASP A 21 11.34 -21.46 8.42
C ASP A 21 10.11 -22.30 8.77
N GLY A 22 9.83 -23.31 7.93
CA GLY A 22 8.77 -24.30 8.18
C GLY A 22 7.42 -23.99 7.51
N ALA A 23 7.37 -22.99 6.64
CA ALA A 23 6.22 -22.78 5.75
C ALA A 23 6.15 -23.86 4.66
N GLU A 24 4.95 -24.16 4.17
CA GLU A 24 4.74 -25.14 3.08
C GLU A 24 5.23 -24.64 1.72
N ALA A 25 5.47 -23.33 1.58
CA ALA A 25 5.94 -22.71 0.34
C ALA A 25 6.89 -21.54 0.64
N ASP A 26 7.85 -21.33 -0.26
CA ASP A 26 8.77 -20.20 -0.20
C ASP A 26 8.06 -18.92 -0.65
N LEU A 27 7.91 -17.96 0.27
CA LEU A 27 7.26 -16.69 0.00
C LEU A 27 7.99 -15.52 0.68
N THR A 28 8.20 -14.45 -0.08
CA THR A 28 8.68 -13.17 0.44
C THR A 28 7.55 -12.16 0.46
N ILE A 29 7.22 -11.65 1.64
CA ILE A 29 6.26 -10.55 1.80
C ILE A 29 7.04 -9.29 2.14
N ILE A 30 6.77 -8.22 1.38
CA ILE A 30 7.35 -6.90 1.63
C ILE A 30 6.25 -6.00 2.18
N ASP A 31 6.34 -5.65 3.47
CA ASP A 31 5.50 -4.62 4.07
C ASP A 31 6.13 -3.24 3.86
N LEU A 32 5.30 -2.28 3.44
CA LEU A 32 5.73 -0.92 3.09
C LEU A 32 5.02 0.09 4.00
N PRO A 33 5.66 1.22 4.33
CA PRO A 33 4.99 2.29 5.05
C PRO A 33 3.69 2.71 4.34
N GLY A 34 2.65 2.98 5.12
CA GLY A 34 1.39 3.50 4.59
C GLY A 34 1.63 4.81 3.82
N ILE A 35 1.04 4.92 2.64
CA ILE A 35 1.18 6.13 1.81
C ILE A 35 0.61 7.33 2.58
N ILE A 36 1.41 8.38 2.66
CA ILE A 36 1.05 9.66 3.30
C ILE A 36 1.16 10.79 2.28
N HIS A 37 0.33 11.82 2.44
CA HIS A 37 0.36 13.02 1.59
C HIS A 37 1.00 14.23 2.28
N ASP A 38 1.16 14.17 3.60
CA ASP A 38 1.77 15.23 4.40
C ASP A 38 2.46 14.63 5.64
N HIS A 39 3.44 15.35 6.19
CA HIS A 39 4.12 14.97 7.42
C HIS A 39 4.57 16.22 8.21
N PRO A 40 4.28 16.32 9.53
CA PRO A 40 4.57 17.53 10.32
C PRO A 40 6.05 17.93 10.36
N LYS A 41 6.95 16.95 10.24
CA LYS A 41 8.41 17.17 10.23
C LYS A 41 8.99 17.48 8.83
N GLY A 42 8.15 17.54 7.79
CA GLY A 42 8.53 17.99 6.44
C GLY A 42 8.29 16.97 5.32
N ARG A 43 8.24 17.49 4.08
CA ARG A 43 7.88 16.75 2.84
C ARG A 43 8.84 15.60 2.50
N HIS A 44 10.09 15.66 2.94
CA HIS A 44 11.08 14.59 2.67
C HIS A 44 10.62 13.21 3.19
N TYR A 45 9.79 13.15 4.23
CA TYR A 45 9.19 11.91 4.70
C TYR A 45 8.20 11.32 3.70
N VAL A 46 7.37 12.16 3.08
CA VAL A 46 6.48 11.76 1.99
C VAL A 46 7.30 11.21 0.82
N GLU A 47 8.35 11.93 0.42
CA GLU A 47 9.24 11.53 -0.69
C GLU A 47 9.95 10.18 -0.44
N ILE A 48 10.36 9.91 0.81
CA ILE A 48 10.95 8.62 1.18
C ILE A 48 9.92 7.48 1.02
N VAL A 49 8.68 7.66 1.52
CA VAL A 49 7.61 6.66 1.41
C VAL A 49 7.22 6.43 -0.05
N GLU A 50 7.05 7.50 -0.84
CA GLU A 50 6.76 7.41 -2.28
C GLU A 50 7.86 6.65 -3.03
N ARG A 51 9.12 6.99 -2.77
CA ARG A 51 10.27 6.34 -3.41
C ARG A 51 10.34 4.86 -3.03
N MET A 52 10.23 4.53 -1.75
CA MET A 52 10.23 3.13 -1.27
C MET A 52 9.10 2.34 -1.92
N THR A 53 7.90 2.91 -2.00
CA THR A 53 6.75 2.24 -2.62
C THR A 53 7.00 1.98 -4.10
N LYS A 54 7.34 3.02 -4.87
CA LYS A 54 7.59 2.88 -6.32
C LYS A 54 8.72 1.91 -6.66
N GLN A 55 9.79 1.90 -5.87
CA GLN A 55 10.89 0.93 -6.04
C GLN A 55 10.43 -0.52 -5.88
N ASN A 56 9.47 -0.79 -4.99
CA ASN A 56 8.94 -2.14 -4.78
C ASN A 56 7.81 -2.51 -5.74
N LEU A 57 7.14 -1.54 -6.38
CA LEU A 57 6.14 -1.80 -7.42
C LEU A 57 6.76 -2.06 -8.81
N SER A 58 7.95 -1.50 -9.07
CA SER A 58 8.61 -1.52 -10.38
C SER A 58 9.00 -2.91 -10.91
N PRO A 59 9.47 -3.89 -10.11
CA PRO A 59 9.87 -5.18 -10.64
C PRO A 59 8.66 -5.98 -11.16
N GLU A 60 8.75 -6.51 -12.38
CA GLU A 60 7.63 -7.22 -13.03
C GLU A 60 7.25 -8.54 -12.35
N HIS A 61 8.19 -9.17 -11.63
CA HIS A 61 7.95 -10.42 -10.90
C HIS A 61 7.33 -10.20 -9.50
N HIS A 62 7.11 -8.95 -9.10
CA HIS A 62 6.41 -8.64 -7.85
C HIS A 62 4.89 -8.60 -8.07
N ILE A 63 4.17 -9.35 -7.24
CA ILE A 63 2.71 -9.21 -7.11
C ILE A 63 2.41 -7.97 -6.26
N ILE A 64 1.54 -7.10 -6.76
CA ILE A 64 1.10 -5.88 -6.09
C ILE A 64 -0.17 -6.18 -5.30
N ALA A 65 -0.08 -6.22 -3.97
CA ALA A 65 -1.24 -6.36 -3.09
C ALA A 65 -1.69 -4.98 -2.57
N MET A 66 -2.88 -4.52 -2.97
CA MET A 66 -3.44 -3.23 -2.57
C MET A 66 -4.51 -3.41 -1.51
N ALA A 67 -4.22 -3.04 -0.26
CA ALA A 67 -5.20 -3.02 0.82
C ALA A 67 -6.10 -1.76 0.73
N LEU A 68 -7.38 -1.95 0.47
CA LEU A 68 -8.38 -0.91 0.27
C LEU A 68 -9.45 -1.00 1.37
N PRO A 69 -9.59 0.02 2.25
CA PRO A 69 -10.67 0.03 3.23
C PRO A 69 -12.04 0.04 2.54
N ALA A 70 -12.99 -0.75 3.03
CA ALA A 70 -14.30 -0.94 2.40
C ALA A 70 -15.12 0.37 2.32
N ALA A 71 -14.92 1.27 3.27
CA ALA A 71 -15.59 2.57 3.31
C ALA A 71 -14.88 3.66 2.47
N ALA A 72 -13.68 3.40 1.96
CA ALA A 72 -12.90 4.39 1.22
C ALA A 72 -13.20 4.34 -0.29
N ASP A 73 -13.20 5.50 -0.94
CA ASP A 73 -13.30 5.56 -2.40
C ASP A 73 -11.99 5.08 -3.05
N ALA A 74 -12.08 3.98 -3.79
CA ALA A 74 -10.95 3.40 -4.51
C ALA A 74 -10.36 4.31 -5.59
N GLU A 75 -11.08 5.31 -6.09
CA GLU A 75 -10.55 6.27 -7.07
C GLU A 75 -9.57 7.29 -6.47
N THR A 76 -9.59 7.48 -5.14
CA THR A 76 -8.75 8.49 -4.46
C THR A 76 -7.43 7.93 -3.93
N GLN A 77 -7.19 6.62 -4.05
CA GLN A 77 -6.04 5.96 -3.45
C GLN A 77 -4.81 6.04 -4.37
N ALA A 78 -3.75 6.72 -3.92
CA ALA A 78 -2.50 6.88 -4.65
C ALA A 78 -1.87 5.54 -5.10
N ILE A 79 -2.01 4.49 -4.29
CA ILE A 79 -1.48 3.16 -4.63
C ILE A 79 -2.08 2.61 -5.94
N ARG A 80 -3.37 2.87 -6.18
CA ARG A 80 -4.05 2.38 -7.39
C ARG A 80 -3.53 3.09 -8.63
N LEU A 81 -3.25 4.39 -8.52
CA LEU A 81 -2.64 5.15 -9.61
C LEU A 81 -1.26 4.59 -9.94
N TRP A 82 -0.39 4.45 -8.93
CA TRP A 82 0.97 3.93 -9.15
C TRP A 82 0.98 2.48 -9.62
N ALA A 83 0.06 1.63 -9.15
CA ALA A 83 -0.09 0.28 -9.65
C ALA A 83 -0.46 0.28 -11.14
N ARG A 84 -1.43 1.11 -11.59
CA ARG A 84 -1.78 1.22 -13.01
C ARG A 84 -0.66 1.76 -13.90
N GLU A 85 0.23 2.60 -13.35
CA GLU A 85 1.41 3.08 -14.09
C GLU A 85 2.38 1.94 -14.42
N VAL A 86 2.51 0.93 -13.55
CA VAL A 86 3.47 -0.18 -13.71
C VAL A 86 2.83 -1.53 -14.08
N ASP A 87 1.51 -1.63 -13.98
CA ASP A 87 0.69 -2.79 -14.32
C ASP A 87 -0.67 -2.33 -14.89
N PRO A 88 -0.69 -1.78 -16.12
CA PRO A 88 -1.91 -1.23 -16.72
C PRO A 88 -3.01 -2.27 -16.98
N GLN A 89 -2.61 -3.53 -17.21
CA GLN A 89 -3.54 -4.64 -17.46
C GLN A 89 -4.04 -5.29 -16.16
N GLY A 90 -3.34 -5.07 -15.04
CA GLY A 90 -3.68 -5.67 -13.75
C GLY A 90 -3.27 -7.14 -13.62
N ASP A 91 -2.34 -7.62 -14.45
CA ASP A 91 -1.94 -9.04 -14.53
C ASP A 91 -1.26 -9.53 -13.24
N ARG A 92 -0.69 -8.60 -12.47
CA ARG A 92 0.02 -8.89 -11.22
C ARG A 92 -0.49 -8.05 -10.05
N SER A 93 -1.67 -7.44 -10.17
CA SER A 93 -2.26 -6.58 -9.14
C SER A 93 -3.49 -7.24 -8.50
N ILE A 94 -3.47 -7.36 -7.17
CA ILE A 94 -4.55 -7.92 -6.35
C ILE A 94 -5.10 -6.84 -5.43
N GLY A 95 -6.39 -6.55 -5.55
CA GLY A 95 -7.11 -5.70 -4.60
C GLY A 95 -7.61 -6.49 -3.39
N ILE A 96 -7.29 -6.05 -2.18
CA ILE A 96 -7.72 -6.66 -0.91
C ILE A 96 -8.63 -5.67 -0.20
N ILE A 97 -9.90 -6.02 -0.02
CA ILE A 97 -10.84 -5.18 0.74
C ILE A 97 -10.65 -5.44 2.23
N THR A 98 -10.44 -4.37 3.00
CA THR A 98 -10.20 -4.42 4.45
C THR A 98 -11.23 -3.58 5.22
N LYS A 99 -11.32 -3.76 6.54
CA LYS A 99 -12.25 -3.01 7.43
C LYS A 99 -13.71 -3.05 6.95
N PRO A 100 -14.31 -4.25 6.75
CA PRO A 100 -15.69 -4.38 6.29
C PRO A 100 -16.72 -3.86 7.30
N ASP A 101 -16.34 -3.77 8.58
CA ASP A 101 -17.15 -3.20 9.65
C ASP A 101 -17.45 -1.70 9.49
N MET A 102 -16.60 -0.97 8.75
CA MET A 102 -16.76 0.47 8.50
C MET A 102 -17.84 0.81 7.47
N ILE A 103 -18.50 -0.22 6.90
CA ILE A 103 -19.59 -0.03 5.95
C ILE A 103 -20.83 0.46 6.71
N GLY A 104 -21.15 1.75 6.56
CA GLY A 104 -22.37 2.32 7.12
C GLY A 104 -23.63 1.67 6.53
N GLU A 105 -24.69 1.55 7.34
CA GLU A 105 -26.00 1.06 6.90
C GLU A 105 -26.48 1.89 5.69
N GLY A 106 -26.69 1.24 4.54
CA GLY A 106 -27.14 1.87 3.30
C GLY A 106 -26.06 2.18 2.26
N ALA A 107 -24.77 1.98 2.55
CA ALA A 107 -23.67 2.26 1.61
C ALA A 107 -23.47 1.20 0.49
N HIS A 108 -24.42 0.29 0.29
CA HIS A 108 -24.34 -0.83 -0.67
C HIS A 108 -24.03 -0.41 -2.12
N ILE A 109 -24.30 0.82 -2.52
CA ILE A 109 -24.10 1.32 -3.89
C ILE A 109 -22.61 1.56 -4.21
N THR A 110 -21.79 1.98 -3.23
CA THR A 110 -20.33 2.19 -3.40
C THR A 110 -19.58 0.87 -3.62
N HIS A 111 -20.14 -0.24 -3.15
CA HIS A 111 -19.54 -1.58 -3.18
C HIS A 111 -19.40 -2.15 -4.59
N GLY A 112 -20.29 -1.78 -5.51
CA GLY A 112 -20.23 -2.24 -6.89
C GLY A 112 -18.94 -1.81 -7.61
N LYS A 113 -18.40 -0.62 -7.29
CA LYS A 113 -17.12 -0.14 -7.83
C LYS A 113 -15.93 -0.91 -7.25
N LEU A 114 -15.90 -1.13 -5.93
CA LEU A 114 -14.83 -1.89 -5.26
C LEU A 114 -14.78 -3.35 -5.73
N VAL A 115 -15.93 -4.01 -5.86
CA VAL A 115 -16.00 -5.39 -6.36
C VAL A 115 -15.53 -5.49 -7.81
N ARG A 116 -15.90 -4.53 -8.67
CA ARG A 116 -15.39 -4.48 -10.06
C ARG A 116 -13.89 -4.26 -10.13
N LEU A 117 -13.35 -3.46 -9.22
CA LEU A 117 -11.91 -3.21 -9.11
C LEU A 117 -11.15 -4.49 -8.75
N VAL A 118 -11.59 -5.20 -7.70
CA VAL A 118 -10.97 -6.45 -7.25
C VAL A 118 -11.11 -7.55 -8.30
N ALA A 119 -12.19 -7.55 -9.08
CA ALA A 119 -12.42 -8.50 -10.16
C ALA A 119 -11.63 -8.19 -11.46
N GLY A 120 -10.79 -7.15 -11.49
CA GLY A 120 -10.00 -6.77 -12.67
C GLY A 120 -10.85 -6.24 -13.84
N LYS A 121 -12.06 -5.73 -13.58
CA LYS A 121 -13.02 -5.28 -14.62
C LYS A 121 -13.25 -3.76 -14.63
N GLY A 122 -12.25 -2.95 -14.29
CA GLY A 122 -12.40 -1.50 -14.11
C GLY A 122 -11.29 -0.66 -14.69
#